data_AF-A0A5Q2V5L8-F1
#
_entry.id   AF-A0A5Q2V5L8-F1
#
_cell.length_a   1.000
_cell.length_b   1.000
_cell.length_c   1.000
_cell.angle_alpha   90.00
_cell.angle_beta   90.00
_cell.angle_gamma   90.00
#
_symmetry.space_group_name_H-M   'P 1'
#
loop_
_entity.id
_entity.type
_entity.pdbx_description
1 polymer ?
#
loop_
_entity_poly.entity_id
_entity_poly.type
_entity_poly.pdbx_seq_one_letter_code
_entity_poly.pdbx_strand_id
1 'polypeptide(L)'
;MTDNQLAHSYLRDRNFSGTRFHPLNVLEALRYIKVKAPQLLVVLDIKTAEAVSRCASIVKDLNMENQVVLKASSSLYSSNPSQSNGLPAGVHFVPTVYAGNLDDIAVNFTNVFCNAGVDVHHCRVEEWIRGAYDNPNIPWVEIGNKSPNYPDPTSSFVAQEKRYKRPMGAFVPVPEYNLSRGGGAYYVRSNATCCARLSDYLTRTRYFGNETQDERESLDLQLTSGFTNIITDNPLQAIRLTSARGMRHTERYQ
;
A
#
# COMPACT_ATOMS: atom_id res chain seq x y z
N MET A 1 -19.72 -14.37 4.74
CA MET A 1 -19.92 -15.18 3.52
C MET A 1 -19.09 -16.43 3.68
N THR A 2 -19.63 -17.62 3.41
CA THR A 2 -18.88 -18.89 3.44
C THR A 2 -18.16 -19.13 2.10
N ASP A 3 -17.15 -20.01 2.07
CA ASP A 3 -16.45 -20.39 0.83
C ASP A 3 -17.43 -20.89 -0.24
N ASN A 4 -18.44 -21.66 0.18
CA ASN A 4 -19.49 -22.15 -0.71
C ASN A 4 -20.33 -21.00 -1.30
N GLN A 5 -20.67 -19.98 -0.50
CA GLN A 5 -21.39 -18.81 -1.00
C GLN A 5 -20.53 -17.99 -1.96
N LEU A 6 -19.23 -17.86 -1.69
CA LEU A 6 -18.29 -17.13 -2.55
C LEU A 6 -18.10 -17.84 -3.89
N ALA A 7 -17.96 -19.17 -3.89
CA ALA A 7 -17.82 -19.98 -5.10
C ALA A 7 -19.04 -19.89 -6.03
N HIS A 8 -20.24 -19.71 -5.48
CA HIS A 8 -21.48 -19.56 -6.25
C HIS A 8 -21.83 -18.09 -6.56
N SER A 9 -20.95 -17.15 -6.22
CA SER A 9 -21.15 -15.73 -6.54
C SER A 9 -20.50 -15.37 -7.88
N TYR A 10 -20.97 -14.28 -8.48
CA TYR A 10 -20.44 -13.73 -9.73
C TYR A 10 -19.85 -12.34 -9.49
N LEU A 11 -18.71 -12.07 -10.13
CA LEU A 11 -18.11 -10.75 -10.18
C LEU A 11 -19.00 -9.79 -10.99
N ARG A 12 -18.93 -8.51 -10.66
CA ARG A 12 -19.55 -7.43 -11.45
C ARG A 12 -18.49 -6.71 -12.27
N ASP A 13 -18.88 -6.21 -13.44
CA ASP A 13 -18.02 -5.35 -14.25
C ASP A 13 -18.06 -3.89 -13.74
N ARG A 14 -17.26 -3.01 -14.37
CA ARG A 14 -17.21 -1.57 -14.05
C ARG A 14 -18.53 -0.80 -14.26
N ASN A 15 -19.58 -1.44 -14.76
CA ASN A 15 -20.93 -0.88 -14.93
C ASN A 15 -21.96 -1.53 -13.99
N PHE A 16 -21.52 -2.32 -13.00
CA PHE A 16 -22.31 -3.09 -12.04
C PHE A 16 -23.12 -4.21 -12.71
N SER A 17 -22.84 -4.51 -13.97
CA SER A 17 -23.47 -5.62 -14.66
C SER A 17 -22.87 -6.93 -14.13
N GLY A 18 -23.75 -7.89 -13.81
CA GLY A 18 -23.31 -9.22 -13.43
C GLY A 18 -22.52 -9.85 -14.57
N THR A 19 -21.33 -10.36 -14.27
CA THR A 19 -20.53 -11.13 -15.22
C THR A 19 -20.80 -12.62 -15.06
N ARG A 20 -20.17 -13.45 -15.90
CA ARG A 20 -20.14 -14.91 -15.72
C ARG A 20 -18.87 -15.39 -15.01
N PHE A 21 -18.04 -14.46 -14.51
CA PHE A 21 -16.80 -14.80 -13.84
C PHE A 21 -17.04 -14.98 -12.35
N HIS A 22 -16.50 -16.06 -11.80
CA HIS A 22 -16.50 -16.33 -10.36
C HIS A 22 -15.27 -15.68 -9.69
N PRO A 23 -15.36 -15.31 -8.41
CA PRO A 23 -14.18 -14.95 -7.64
C PRO A 23 -13.16 -16.09 -7.63
N LEU A 24 -11.89 -15.75 -7.82
CA LEU A 24 -10.77 -16.71 -7.71
C LEU A 24 -10.16 -16.63 -6.31
N ASN A 25 -9.69 -17.77 -5.81
CA ASN A 25 -8.79 -17.76 -4.67
C ASN A 25 -7.37 -17.33 -5.09
N VAL A 26 -6.54 -16.94 -4.11
CA VAL A 26 -5.18 -16.43 -4.37
C VAL A 26 -4.30 -17.45 -5.09
N LEU A 27 -4.40 -18.75 -4.74
CA LEU A 27 -3.62 -19.81 -5.37
C LEU A 27 -3.93 -19.94 -6.87
N GLU A 28 -5.21 -19.94 -7.23
CA GLU A 28 -5.67 -20.01 -8.63
C GLU A 28 -5.24 -18.78 -9.42
N ALA A 29 -5.40 -17.58 -8.84
CA ALA A 29 -4.99 -16.33 -9.48
C ALA A 29 -3.48 -16.31 -9.76
N LEU A 30 -2.65 -16.70 -8.78
CA LEU A 30 -1.20 -16.75 -8.94
C LEU A 30 -0.75 -17.83 -9.94
N ARG A 31 -1.36 -19.02 -9.93
CA ARG A 31 -1.10 -20.05 -10.95
C ARG A 31 -1.41 -19.56 -12.36
N TYR A 32 -2.53 -18.86 -12.52
CA TYR A 32 -2.91 -18.29 -13.81
C TYR A 32 -1.88 -17.25 -14.27
N ILE A 33 -1.50 -16.31 -13.40
CA ILE A 33 -0.51 -15.26 -13.73
C ILE A 33 0.85 -15.87 -14.07
N LYS A 34 1.33 -16.83 -13.28
CA LYS A 34 2.60 -17.52 -13.54
C LYS A 34 2.69 -18.08 -14.95
N VAL A 35 1.60 -18.64 -15.46
CA VAL A 35 1.56 -19.30 -16.78
C VAL A 35 1.20 -18.34 -17.90
N LYS A 36 0.26 -17.42 -17.68
CA LYS A 36 -0.36 -16.60 -18.74
C LYS A 36 0.18 -15.18 -18.81
N ALA A 37 0.76 -14.68 -17.73
CA ALA A 37 1.29 -13.33 -17.64
C ALA A 37 2.55 -13.27 -16.74
N PRO A 38 3.60 -14.07 -17.03
CA PRO A 38 4.80 -14.16 -16.20
C PRO A 38 5.57 -12.84 -16.06
N GLN A 39 5.30 -11.86 -16.94
CA GLN A 39 5.89 -10.53 -16.91
C GLN A 39 5.27 -9.56 -15.90
N LEU A 40 4.13 -9.92 -15.27
CA LEU A 40 3.45 -9.05 -14.32
C LEU A 40 4.05 -9.19 -12.92
N LEU A 41 4.39 -8.06 -12.30
CA LEU A 41 4.60 -7.98 -10.86
C LEU A 41 3.23 -8.02 -10.16
N VAL A 42 3.08 -8.88 -9.15
CA VAL A 42 1.85 -9.01 -8.36
C VAL A 42 2.07 -8.42 -6.98
N VAL A 43 1.18 -7.52 -6.56
CA VAL A 43 1.17 -6.99 -5.18
C VAL A 43 -0.07 -7.53 -4.48
N LEU A 44 0.14 -8.31 -3.42
CA LEU A 44 -0.94 -8.82 -2.57
C LEU A 44 -1.14 -7.87 -1.38
N ASP A 45 -2.23 -7.10 -1.37
CA ASP A 45 -2.61 -6.23 -0.25
C ASP A 45 -3.40 -7.01 0.81
N ILE A 46 -2.75 -7.34 1.92
CA ILE A 46 -3.17 -8.31 2.91
C ILE A 46 -3.56 -7.62 4.22
N LYS A 47 -4.64 -8.11 4.85
CA LYS A 47 -5.27 -7.45 6.01
C LYS A 47 -5.00 -8.11 7.37
N THR A 48 -4.47 -9.33 7.40
CA THR A 48 -4.21 -10.06 8.66
C THR A 48 -2.86 -10.77 8.64
N ALA A 49 -2.23 -10.91 9.80
CA ALA A 49 -0.94 -11.59 9.92
C ALA A 49 -0.99 -13.06 9.47
N GLU A 50 -2.08 -13.77 9.78
CA GLU A 50 -2.31 -15.15 9.33
C GLU A 50 -2.41 -15.25 7.79
N ALA A 51 -3.08 -14.30 7.15
CA ALA A 51 -3.15 -14.25 5.69
C ALA A 51 -1.78 -13.96 5.06
N VAL A 52 -0.93 -13.15 5.71
CA VAL A 52 0.45 -12.91 5.25
C VAL A 52 1.24 -14.23 5.19
N SER A 53 1.19 -15.04 6.25
CA SER A 53 1.88 -16.35 6.28
C SER A 53 1.37 -17.28 5.17
N ARG A 54 0.04 -17.38 5.02
CA ARG A 54 -0.58 -18.26 4.01
C ARG A 54 -0.22 -17.83 2.60
N CYS A 55 -0.27 -16.53 2.30
CA CYS A 55 0.12 -16.00 1.00
C CYS A 55 1.62 -16.23 0.74
N ALA A 56 2.49 -16.04 1.72
CA ALA A 56 3.92 -16.31 1.57
C ALA A 56 4.19 -17.79 1.24
N SER A 57 3.50 -18.72 1.90
CA SER A 57 3.60 -20.16 1.59
C SER A 57 3.18 -20.44 0.14
N ILE A 58 2.03 -19.92 -0.30
CA ILE A 58 1.55 -20.11 -1.67
C ILE A 58 2.57 -19.56 -2.69
N VAL A 59 3.14 -18.39 -2.44
CA VAL A 59 4.13 -17.78 -3.34
C VAL A 59 5.36 -18.67 -3.49
N LYS A 60 5.84 -19.24 -2.39
CA LYS A 60 6.98 -20.17 -2.38
C LYS A 60 6.68 -21.50 -3.06
N ASP A 61 5.53 -22.09 -2.76
CA ASP A 61 5.09 -23.33 -3.41
C ASP A 61 5.00 -23.15 -4.93
N LEU A 62 4.65 -21.94 -5.37
CA LEU A 62 4.64 -21.57 -6.78
C LEU A 62 5.98 -21.04 -7.30
N ASN A 63 7.04 -20.92 -6.49
CA ASN A 63 8.33 -20.33 -6.87
C ASN A 63 8.16 -18.94 -7.54
N MET A 64 7.37 -18.06 -6.93
CA MET A 64 7.05 -16.71 -7.43
C MET A 64 7.63 -15.59 -6.56
N GLU A 65 8.65 -15.87 -5.75
CA GLU A 65 9.26 -14.92 -4.79
C GLU A 65 9.81 -13.66 -5.47
N ASN A 66 10.27 -13.78 -6.73
CA ASN A 66 10.77 -12.67 -7.55
C ASN A 66 9.66 -11.94 -8.33
N GLN A 67 8.41 -12.41 -8.25
CA GLN A 67 7.27 -11.89 -9.01
C GLN A 67 6.16 -11.34 -8.10
N VAL A 68 6.14 -11.74 -6.83
CA VAL A 68 5.08 -11.39 -5.88
C VAL A 68 5.66 -10.59 -4.72
N VAL A 69 4.99 -9.49 -4.37
CA VAL A 69 5.27 -8.68 -3.20
C VAL A 69 4.06 -8.73 -2.26
N LEU A 70 4.30 -9.01 -1.00
CA LEU A 70 3.28 -8.99 0.05
C LEU A 70 3.22 -7.59 0.64
N LYS A 71 2.05 -6.99 0.71
CA LYS A 71 1.83 -5.64 1.27
C LYS A 71 0.89 -5.75 2.45
N ALA A 72 1.23 -5.17 3.60
CA ALA A 72 0.34 -5.18 4.77
C ALA A 72 0.57 -3.97 5.68
N SER A 73 -0.42 -3.68 6.53
CA SER A 73 -0.33 -2.55 7.47
C SER A 73 0.74 -2.77 8.54
N SER A 74 1.50 -1.72 8.84
CA SER A 74 2.51 -1.69 9.90
C SER A 74 1.93 -1.98 11.29
N SER A 75 0.64 -1.71 11.53
CA SER A 75 -0.02 -2.06 12.80
C SER A 75 0.08 -3.57 13.13
N LEU A 76 0.14 -4.45 12.12
CA LEU A 76 0.32 -5.89 12.32
C LEU A 76 1.68 -6.24 12.94
N TYR A 77 2.67 -5.34 12.83
CA TYR A 77 4.06 -5.53 13.25
C TYR A 77 4.59 -4.27 13.96
N SER A 78 3.71 -3.55 14.66
CA SER A 78 4.02 -2.24 15.24
C SER A 78 5.16 -2.29 16.26
N SER A 79 5.32 -3.40 16.99
CA SER A 79 6.41 -3.60 17.95
C SER A 79 7.72 -4.09 17.33
N ASN A 80 7.72 -4.51 16.05
CA ASN A 80 8.90 -5.06 15.41
C ASN A 80 8.83 -4.95 13.87
N PRO A 81 9.49 -3.95 13.25
CA PRO A 81 9.50 -3.80 11.79
C PRO A 81 10.18 -4.99 11.07
N SER A 82 11.03 -5.74 11.76
CA SER A 82 11.87 -6.82 11.22
C SER A 82 11.28 -8.22 11.39
N GLN A 83 10.09 -8.40 12.02
CA GLN A 83 9.45 -9.72 12.11
C GLN A 83 8.87 -10.25 10.78
N SER A 84 9.19 -9.59 9.68
CA SER A 84 9.31 -10.18 8.34
C SER A 84 10.38 -11.29 8.23
N ASN A 85 11.05 -11.68 9.32
CA ASN A 85 12.02 -12.80 9.29
C ASN A 85 11.38 -14.19 9.49
N GLY A 86 10.11 -14.29 9.88
CA GLY A 86 9.40 -15.59 10.02
C GLY A 86 8.23 -15.79 9.04
N LEU A 87 7.65 -14.71 8.52
CA LEU A 87 6.34 -14.74 7.85
C LEU A 87 6.39 -14.67 6.31
N PRO A 88 7.28 -13.90 5.67
CA PRO A 88 7.55 -13.95 4.24
C PRO A 88 8.60 -15.01 3.86
N ALA A 89 9.47 -15.44 4.78
CA ALA A 89 10.48 -16.47 4.58
C ALA A 89 11.30 -16.37 3.27
N GLY A 90 11.54 -15.16 2.75
CA GLY A 90 12.22 -14.93 1.46
C GLY A 90 11.34 -14.35 0.35
N VAL A 91 10.05 -14.07 0.62
CA VAL A 91 9.18 -13.28 -0.24
C VAL A 91 9.31 -11.79 0.12
N HIS A 92 9.34 -10.92 -0.88
CA HIS A 92 9.38 -9.48 -0.66
C HIS A 92 8.15 -8.98 0.11
N PHE A 93 8.36 -8.06 1.05
CA PHE A 93 7.33 -7.52 1.93
C PHE A 93 7.35 -5.99 1.96
N VAL A 94 6.19 -5.36 1.94
CA VAL A 94 6.03 -3.90 1.94
C VAL A 94 5.11 -3.51 3.09
N PRO A 95 5.64 -2.90 4.15
CA PRO A 95 4.80 -2.32 5.17
C PRO A 95 4.13 -1.05 4.66
N THR A 96 2.88 -0.86 5.05
CA THR A 96 2.18 0.41 4.90
C THR A 96 2.12 1.16 6.21
N VAL A 97 2.55 2.42 6.21
CA VAL A 97 2.58 3.32 7.37
C VAL A 97 1.64 4.49 7.07
N TYR A 98 0.37 4.34 7.44
CA TYR A 98 -0.63 5.41 7.36
C TYR A 98 -0.70 6.17 8.68
N ALA A 99 -1.30 7.37 8.68
CA ALA A 99 -1.46 8.19 9.89
C ALA A 99 -2.06 7.39 11.07
N GLY A 100 -3.07 6.56 10.81
CA GLY A 100 -3.69 5.69 11.83
C GLY A 100 -2.77 4.61 12.42
N ASN A 101 -1.64 4.31 11.79
CA ASN A 101 -0.66 3.36 12.30
C ASN A 101 0.40 4.01 13.20
N LEU A 102 0.54 5.35 13.13
CA LEU A 102 1.61 6.07 13.81
C LEU A 102 1.51 5.93 15.33
N ASP A 103 0.29 6.03 15.88
CA ASP A 103 0.06 5.88 17.32
C ASP A 103 0.41 4.46 17.79
N ASP A 104 0.00 3.43 17.05
CA ASP A 104 0.33 2.03 17.37
C ASP A 104 1.85 1.79 17.37
N ILE A 105 2.56 2.28 16.36
CA ILE A 105 4.03 2.17 16.30
C ILE A 105 4.66 2.93 17.48
N ALA A 106 4.23 4.17 17.70
CA ALA A 106 4.79 5.02 18.74
C ALA A 106 4.60 4.46 20.16
N VAL A 107 3.53 3.71 20.39
CA VAL A 107 3.24 3.06 21.67
C VAL A 107 3.95 1.71 21.80
N ASN A 108 4.00 0.90 20.73
CA ASN A 108 4.47 -0.49 20.80
C ASN A 108 5.96 -0.68 20.47
N PHE A 109 6.57 0.22 19.68
CA PHE A 109 7.99 0.15 19.33
C PHE A 109 8.87 0.85 20.36
N THR A 110 8.94 0.28 21.57
CA THR A 110 9.62 0.92 22.72
C THR A 110 11.10 0.58 22.83
N ASN A 111 11.58 -0.44 22.11
CA ASN A 111 12.95 -0.95 22.21
C ASN A 111 13.95 -0.13 21.37
N VAL A 112 13.83 1.19 21.41
CA VAL A 112 14.71 2.13 20.70
C VAL A 112 15.09 3.29 21.59
N PHE A 113 16.31 3.76 21.41
CA PHE A 113 16.81 4.92 22.13
C PHE A 113 16.37 6.20 21.42
N CYS A 114 15.56 7.01 22.10
CA CYS A 114 15.16 8.33 21.64
C CYS A 114 15.78 9.40 22.53
N ASN A 115 16.50 10.33 21.92
CA ASN A 115 17.13 11.45 22.63
C ASN A 115 16.08 12.27 23.38
N ALA A 116 16.41 12.70 24.60
CA ALA A 116 15.49 13.45 25.47
C ALA A 116 15.00 14.79 24.89
N GLY A 117 15.70 15.35 23.90
CA GLY A 117 15.31 16.58 23.20
C GLY A 117 14.43 16.37 21.96
N VAL A 118 14.04 15.13 21.65
CA VAL A 118 13.21 14.79 20.49
C VAL A 118 11.86 14.29 20.99
N ASP A 119 10.79 14.59 20.25
CA ASP A 119 9.49 13.96 20.50
C ASP A 119 9.65 12.43 20.43
N VAL A 120 9.44 11.75 21.56
CA VAL A 120 9.67 10.30 21.68
C VAL A 120 8.77 9.51 20.75
N HIS A 121 7.54 9.97 20.48
CA HIS A 121 6.62 9.29 19.59
C HIS A 121 7.06 9.44 18.15
N HIS A 122 7.51 10.63 17.76
CA HIS A 122 8.09 10.86 16.44
C HIS A 122 9.34 10.00 16.20
N CYS A 123 10.31 10.05 17.13
CA CYS A 123 11.52 9.26 17.04
C CYS A 123 11.25 7.76 16.90
N ARG A 124 10.29 7.21 17.65
CA ARG A 124 9.93 5.78 17.54
C ARG A 124 9.42 5.42 16.14
N VAL A 125 8.62 6.27 15.52
CA VAL A 125 8.15 6.00 14.15
C VAL A 125 9.29 6.11 13.14
N GLU A 126 10.14 7.14 13.24
CA GLU A 126 11.33 7.28 12.37
C GLU A 126 12.22 6.04 12.47
N GLU A 127 12.49 5.59 13.69
CA GLU A 127 13.30 4.41 13.98
C GLU A 127 12.64 3.11 13.48
N TRP A 128 11.31 3.01 13.56
CA TRP A 128 10.57 1.89 13.00
C TRP A 128 10.71 1.83 11.48
N ILE A 129 10.53 2.97 10.80
CA ILE A 129 10.68 3.08 9.33
C ILE A 129 12.12 2.74 8.94
N ARG A 130 13.12 3.25 9.69
CA ARG A 130 14.53 2.88 9.51
C ARG A 130 14.73 1.37 9.63
N GLY A 131 14.24 0.75 10.69
CA GLY A 131 14.34 -0.69 10.89
C GLY A 131 13.64 -1.53 9.82
N ALA A 132 12.59 -0.99 9.18
CA ALA A 132 11.97 -1.62 8.01
C ALA A 132 12.92 -1.59 6.80
N TYR A 133 13.56 -0.47 6.51
CA TYR A 133 14.53 -0.37 5.41
C TYR A 133 15.81 -1.17 5.63
N ASP A 134 16.21 -1.41 6.89
CA ASP A 134 17.36 -2.25 7.20
C ASP A 134 17.09 -3.74 6.88
N ASN A 135 15.85 -4.13 6.59
CA ASN A 135 15.51 -5.47 6.14
C ASN A 135 15.61 -5.60 4.60
N PRO A 136 16.47 -6.49 4.08
CA PRO A 136 16.66 -6.65 2.63
C PRO A 136 15.44 -7.20 1.89
N ASN A 137 14.50 -7.84 2.60
CA ASN A 137 13.25 -8.31 2.01
C ASN A 137 12.21 -7.19 1.85
N ILE A 138 12.50 -5.97 2.32
CA ILE A 138 11.62 -4.81 2.20
C ILE A 138 12.11 -3.92 1.05
N PRO A 139 11.56 -4.06 -0.17
CA PRO A 139 12.02 -3.27 -1.32
C PRO A 139 11.62 -1.80 -1.23
N TRP A 140 10.54 -1.47 -0.52
CA TRP A 140 10.10 -0.11 -0.23
C TRP A 140 9.17 -0.08 0.98
N VAL A 141 8.95 1.12 1.54
CA VAL A 141 7.90 1.39 2.53
C VAL A 141 6.82 2.24 1.88
N GLU A 142 5.55 1.90 2.04
CA GLU A 142 4.43 2.74 1.61
C GLU A 142 4.03 3.66 2.75
N ILE A 143 4.49 4.92 2.70
CA ILE A 143 4.03 5.94 3.63
C ILE A 143 2.73 6.48 3.06
N GLY A 144 1.62 6.20 3.76
CA GLY A 144 0.25 6.43 3.31
C GLY A 144 -0.17 7.89 3.32
N ASN A 145 0.62 8.73 2.65
CA ASN A 145 0.47 10.17 2.69
C ASN A 145 -0.74 10.64 1.90
N LYS A 146 -1.73 11.15 2.63
CA LYS A 146 -2.97 11.66 2.06
C LYS A 146 -2.81 13.06 1.50
N SER A 147 -1.94 13.87 2.09
CA SER A 147 -1.54 15.14 1.49
C SER A 147 -0.06 15.43 1.68
N PRO A 148 0.69 15.74 0.60
CA PRO A 148 2.10 16.05 0.71
C PRO A 148 2.41 17.33 1.48
N ASN A 149 1.38 18.12 1.81
CA ASN A 149 1.53 19.38 2.50
C ASN A 149 1.56 19.17 4.02
N TYR A 150 2.47 19.86 4.69
CA TYR A 150 2.35 20.10 6.12
C TYR A 150 1.02 20.86 6.39
N PRO A 151 0.22 20.50 7.42
CA PRO A 151 0.56 19.65 8.56
C PRO A 151 0.03 18.19 8.49
N ASP A 152 0.03 17.53 7.32
CA ASP A 152 -0.34 16.09 7.27
C ASP A 152 0.56 15.26 8.23
N PRO A 153 -0.02 14.37 9.06
CA PRO A 153 0.71 13.58 10.05
C PRO A 153 1.88 12.77 9.48
N THR A 154 1.84 12.43 8.19
CA THR A 154 2.87 11.62 7.52
C THR A 154 3.88 12.45 6.71
N SER A 155 3.64 13.75 6.52
CA SER A 155 4.44 14.62 5.65
C SER A 155 5.93 14.70 6.03
N SER A 156 6.26 14.76 7.32
CA SER A 156 7.64 14.82 7.81
C SER A 156 8.42 13.53 7.53
N PHE A 157 7.78 12.37 7.67
CA PHE A 157 8.38 11.08 7.33
C PHE A 157 8.62 10.99 5.81
N VAL A 158 7.68 11.42 4.97
CA VAL A 158 7.88 11.47 3.51
C VAL A 158 9.06 12.39 3.15
N ALA A 159 9.14 13.57 3.77
CA ALA A 159 10.25 14.50 3.53
C ALA A 159 11.61 13.91 3.93
N GLN A 160 11.65 13.17 5.04
CA GLN A 160 12.84 12.48 5.53
C GLN A 160 13.28 11.35 4.57
N GLU A 161 12.37 10.46 4.19
CA GLU A 161 12.70 9.36 3.28
C GLU A 161 13.10 9.85 1.89
N LYS A 162 12.46 10.94 1.40
CA LYS A 162 12.89 11.66 0.20
C LYS A 162 14.33 12.17 0.34
N ARG A 163 14.68 12.78 1.48
CA ARG A 163 16.05 13.27 1.76
C ARG A 163 17.07 12.13 1.78
N TYR A 164 16.70 10.97 2.32
CA TYR A 164 17.53 9.77 2.33
C TYR A 164 17.54 9.00 1.01
N LYS A 165 16.77 9.44 0.00
CA LYS A 165 16.62 8.77 -1.30
C LYS A 165 16.18 7.31 -1.16
N ARG A 166 15.35 7.02 -0.15
CA ARG A 166 14.84 5.67 0.08
C ARG A 166 13.61 5.41 -0.79
N PRO A 167 13.43 4.18 -1.31
CA PRO A 167 12.27 3.86 -2.13
C PRO A 167 10.97 4.00 -1.33
N MET A 168 10.03 4.80 -1.83
CA MET A 168 8.72 5.01 -1.21
C MET A 168 7.60 4.56 -2.14
N GLY A 169 6.60 3.91 -1.55
CA GLY A 169 5.38 3.48 -2.23
C GLY A 169 4.22 4.45 -2.02
N ALA A 170 3.36 4.57 -3.02
CA ALA A 170 2.06 5.24 -2.94
C ALA A 170 1.00 4.45 -3.71
N PHE A 171 -0.26 4.69 -3.38
CA PHE A 171 -1.42 4.13 -4.06
C PHE A 171 -2.37 5.24 -4.46
N VAL A 172 -2.76 5.25 -5.73
CA VAL A 172 -3.80 6.12 -6.28
C VAL A 172 -5.14 5.38 -6.19
N PRO A 173 -6.11 5.87 -5.39
CA PRO A 173 -7.38 5.21 -5.22
C PRO A 173 -8.22 5.26 -6.50
N VAL A 174 -8.88 4.15 -6.79
CA VAL A 174 -9.66 3.97 -8.02
C VAL A 174 -11.13 4.23 -7.72
N PRO A 175 -11.80 5.12 -8.46
CA PRO A 175 -13.24 5.30 -8.36
C PRO A 175 -14.00 4.05 -8.82
N GLU A 176 -14.76 3.44 -7.91
CA GLU A 176 -15.82 2.49 -8.23
C GLU A 176 -17.10 3.26 -8.57
N TYR A 177 -17.37 3.37 -9.89
CA TYR A 177 -18.67 3.68 -10.52
C TYR A 177 -19.16 5.14 -10.67
N ASN A 178 -19.93 5.28 -11.75
CA ASN A 178 -20.58 6.45 -12.34
C ASN A 178 -20.32 7.81 -11.65
N LEU A 179 -19.23 8.46 -12.08
CA LEU A 179 -18.83 9.82 -11.71
C LEU A 179 -20.00 10.82 -11.75
N SER A 180 -21.01 10.58 -12.59
CA SER A 180 -22.18 11.47 -12.75
C SER A 180 -23.24 11.35 -11.66
N ARG A 181 -23.21 10.35 -10.77
CA ARG A 181 -24.25 10.13 -9.73
C ARG A 181 -23.76 10.16 -8.28
N GLY A 182 -22.45 10.15 -8.04
CA GLY A 182 -21.88 9.84 -6.71
C GLY A 182 -21.72 11.03 -5.74
N GLY A 183 -21.84 12.28 -6.18
CA GLY A 183 -21.66 13.45 -5.30
C GLY A 183 -20.35 13.41 -4.48
N GLY A 184 -19.28 12.87 -5.06
CA GLY A 184 -17.96 12.68 -4.42
C GLY A 184 -17.76 11.35 -3.67
N ALA A 185 -18.81 10.53 -3.48
CA ALA A 185 -18.73 9.22 -2.82
C ALA A 185 -18.73 8.09 -3.85
N TYR A 186 -17.53 7.71 -4.28
CA TYR A 186 -17.34 6.78 -5.40
C TYR A 186 -16.24 5.75 -5.13
N TYR A 187 -15.76 5.59 -3.88
CA TYR A 187 -14.78 4.57 -3.53
C TYR A 187 -15.42 3.42 -2.76
N VAL A 188 -14.96 2.19 -2.99
CA VAL A 188 -15.37 1.03 -2.19
C VAL A 188 -14.76 1.14 -0.80
N ARG A 189 -15.54 0.84 0.23
CA ARG A 189 -15.00 0.58 1.56
C ARG A 189 -14.24 -0.73 1.59
N SER A 190 -13.28 -0.83 2.49
CA SER A 190 -12.48 -2.05 2.72
C SER A 190 -13.30 -3.29 3.08
N ASN A 191 -14.54 -3.12 3.54
CA ASN A 191 -15.50 -4.20 3.79
C ASN A 191 -16.37 -4.56 2.56
N ALA A 192 -15.95 -4.16 1.36
CA ALA A 192 -16.65 -4.37 0.09
C ALA A 192 -18.04 -3.71 0.00
N THR A 193 -18.34 -2.73 0.86
CA THR A 193 -19.56 -1.92 0.72
C THR A 193 -19.28 -0.63 -0.04
N CYS A 194 -20.17 -0.28 -0.97
CA CYS A 194 -20.14 1.02 -1.64
C CYS A 194 -20.98 2.04 -0.85
N CYS A 195 -20.80 3.36 -0.98
CA CYS A 195 -19.65 4.07 -1.53
C CYS A 195 -19.17 5.10 -0.48
N ALA A 196 -17.88 5.40 -0.48
CA ALA A 196 -17.23 6.33 0.44
C ALA A 196 -16.57 7.47 -0.34
N ARG A 197 -16.40 8.62 0.31
CA ARG A 197 -15.53 9.71 -0.14
C ARG A 197 -14.11 9.45 0.34
N LEU A 198 -13.10 10.03 -0.31
CA LEU A 198 -11.75 10.01 0.26
C LEU A 198 -11.69 10.65 1.65
N SER A 199 -12.47 11.72 1.85
CA SER A 199 -12.60 12.39 3.15
C SER A 199 -13.10 11.48 4.26
N ASP A 200 -13.80 10.39 3.94
CA ASP A 200 -14.29 9.42 4.94
C ASP A 200 -13.15 8.58 5.52
N TYR A 201 -11.98 8.59 4.87
CA TYR A 201 -10.78 7.89 5.32
C TYR A 201 -9.80 8.79 6.06
N LEU A 202 -10.13 10.06 6.32
CA LEU A 202 -9.26 10.94 7.10
C LEU A 202 -9.14 10.45 8.55
N THR A 203 -7.92 10.46 9.05
CA THR A 203 -7.52 9.88 10.32
C THR A 203 -7.14 10.99 11.28
N ARG A 204 -7.54 10.80 12.53
CA ARG A 204 -7.09 11.60 13.66
C ARG A 204 -6.14 10.76 14.48
N THR A 205 -4.99 11.32 14.81
CA THR A 205 -3.99 10.65 15.64
C THR A 205 -3.89 11.36 16.98
N ARG A 206 -3.42 10.63 17.99
CA ARG A 206 -3.22 11.16 19.33
C ARG A 206 -1.96 12.02 19.41
N TYR A 207 -0.89 11.64 18.70
CA TYR A 207 0.43 12.28 18.85
C TYR A 207 0.89 13.09 17.63
N PHE A 208 0.30 12.89 16.45
CA PHE A 208 0.83 13.40 15.18
C PHE A 208 -0.09 14.41 14.48
N GLY A 209 -1.25 14.71 15.05
CA GLY A 209 -2.26 15.59 14.46
C GLY A 209 -3.30 14.86 13.61
N ASN A 210 -3.98 15.60 12.74
CA ASN A 210 -5.12 15.13 11.97
C ASN A 210 -4.88 15.30 10.48
N GLU A 211 -5.28 14.31 9.70
CA GLU A 211 -5.42 14.47 8.26
C GLU A 211 -6.64 15.38 7.99
N THR A 212 -6.46 16.39 7.14
CA THR A 212 -7.50 17.36 6.79
C THR A 212 -8.00 17.21 5.36
N GLN A 213 -7.21 16.57 4.50
CA GLN A 213 -7.51 16.37 3.09
C GLN A 213 -6.86 15.08 2.57
N ASP A 214 -7.42 14.53 1.51
CA ASP A 214 -6.92 13.32 0.85
C ASP A 214 -6.84 13.58 -0.66
N GLU A 215 -5.61 13.79 -1.11
CA GLU A 215 -5.21 14.15 -2.47
C GLU A 215 -4.50 12.98 -3.17
N ARG A 216 -4.66 11.75 -2.66
CA ARG A 216 -4.02 10.55 -3.24
C ARG A 216 -4.44 10.26 -4.68
N GLU A 217 -5.56 10.82 -5.13
CA GLU A 217 -5.97 10.78 -6.53
C GLU A 217 -4.98 11.49 -7.48
N SER A 218 -4.21 12.45 -6.97
CA SER A 218 -3.27 13.23 -7.77
C SER A 218 -1.94 12.51 -7.94
N LEU A 219 -1.85 11.72 -9.01
CA LEU A 219 -0.61 11.08 -9.44
C LEU A 219 0.56 12.07 -9.61
N ASP A 220 0.29 13.28 -10.09
CA ASP A 220 1.31 14.33 -10.24
C ASP A 220 1.91 14.76 -8.89
N LEU A 221 1.05 14.94 -7.88
CA LEU A 221 1.50 15.26 -6.52
C LEU A 221 2.32 14.12 -5.91
N GLN A 222 1.90 12.87 -6.08
CA GLN A 222 2.67 11.71 -5.62
C GLN A 222 4.08 11.68 -6.24
N LEU A 223 4.17 11.91 -7.56
CA LEU A 223 5.47 11.98 -8.24
C LEU A 223 6.33 13.16 -7.73
N THR A 224 5.74 14.34 -7.50
CA THR A 224 6.46 15.52 -6.99
C THR A 224 6.97 15.33 -5.56
N SER A 225 6.24 14.57 -4.77
CA SER A 225 6.62 14.19 -3.40
C SER A 225 7.73 13.14 -3.34
N GLY A 226 8.15 12.60 -4.48
CA GLY A 226 9.30 11.70 -4.57
C GLY A 226 8.95 10.22 -4.37
N PHE A 227 7.67 9.84 -4.48
CA PHE A 227 7.28 8.43 -4.47
C PHE A 227 7.82 7.71 -5.71
N THR A 228 8.46 6.56 -5.50
CA THR A 228 9.18 5.80 -6.53
C THR A 228 8.39 4.60 -7.04
N ASN A 229 7.46 4.07 -6.23
CA ASN A 229 6.54 3.01 -6.61
C ASN A 229 5.10 3.52 -6.47
N ILE A 230 4.37 3.65 -7.57
CA ILE A 230 2.99 4.16 -7.55
C ILE A 230 2.06 3.13 -8.18
N ILE A 231 1.14 2.61 -7.37
CA ILE A 231 0.10 1.69 -7.80
C ILE A 231 -1.10 2.51 -8.29
N THR A 232 -1.48 2.34 -9.57
CA THR A 232 -2.59 3.06 -10.21
C THR A 232 -3.24 2.21 -11.31
N ASP A 233 -4.53 2.44 -11.57
CA ASP A 233 -5.29 1.88 -12.69
C ASP A 233 -5.17 2.71 -13.98
N ASN A 234 -4.48 3.86 -13.94
CA ASN A 234 -4.19 4.70 -15.10
C ASN A 234 -2.69 4.65 -15.49
N PRO A 235 -2.19 3.49 -15.96
CA PRO A 235 -0.77 3.32 -16.27
C PRO A 235 -0.31 4.25 -17.41
N LEU A 236 -1.19 4.63 -18.35
CA LEU A 236 -0.84 5.54 -19.44
C LEU A 236 -0.53 6.95 -18.95
N GLN A 237 -1.33 7.47 -18.00
CA GLN A 237 -1.04 8.76 -17.37
C GLN A 237 0.26 8.71 -16.57
N ALA A 238 0.51 7.63 -15.83
CA ALA A 238 1.75 7.40 -15.10
C ALA A 238 2.97 7.39 -16.03
N ILE A 239 2.89 6.65 -17.14
CA ILE A 239 3.95 6.63 -18.16
C ILE A 239 4.20 8.03 -18.71
N ARG A 240 3.15 8.75 -19.14
CA ARG A 240 3.29 10.10 -19.70
C ARG A 240 3.96 11.08 -18.72
N LEU A 241 3.51 11.11 -17.46
CA LEU A 241 4.05 12.02 -16.45
C LEU A 241 5.50 11.67 -16.08
N THR A 242 5.81 10.38 -15.95
CA THR A 242 7.18 9.94 -15.63
C THR A 242 8.16 10.20 -16.78
N SER A 243 7.75 10.00 -18.04
CA SER A 243 8.55 10.34 -19.22
C SER A 243 8.78 11.84 -19.34
N ALA A 244 7.75 12.67 -19.18
CA ALA A 244 7.86 14.13 -19.26
C ALA A 244 8.82 14.72 -18.21
N ARG A 245 9.00 14.02 -17.08
CA ARG A 245 9.91 14.39 -16.00
C ARG A 245 11.31 13.77 -16.12
N GLY A 246 11.59 13.02 -17.19
CA GLY A 246 12.87 12.32 -17.37
C GLY A 246 13.13 11.19 -16.35
N MET A 247 12.10 10.76 -15.62
CA MET A 247 12.22 9.72 -14.58
C MET A 247 12.10 8.30 -15.16
N ARG A 248 11.59 8.18 -16.40
CA ARG A 248 11.50 6.93 -17.13
C ARG A 248 11.93 7.13 -18.58
N HIS A 249 12.98 6.44 -18.99
CA HIS A 249 13.37 6.35 -20.41
C HIS A 249 12.46 5.35 -21.13
N THR A 250 11.37 5.85 -21.71
CA THR A 250 10.41 5.02 -22.46
C THR A 250 10.83 4.71 -23.89
N GLU A 251 11.98 5.22 -24.34
CA GLU A 251 12.53 4.97 -25.68
C GLU A 251 12.77 3.49 -25.98
N ARG A 252 12.85 2.62 -24.96
CA ARG A 252 12.97 1.16 -25.12
C ARG A 252 11.64 0.42 -25.35
N TYR A 253 10.51 1.12 -25.31
CA TYR A 253 9.17 0.52 -25.47
C TYR A 253 8.38 1.13 -26.66
N GLN A 254 9.04 1.93 -27.49
CA GLN A 254 8.59 2.27 -28.85
C GLN A 254 9.04 1.18 -29.82
#